data_AF-A0A914BIN1-F1
#
_entry.id   AF-A0A914BIN1-F1
#
_cell.length_a   1.000
_cell.length_b   1.000
_cell.length_c   1.000
_cell.angle_alpha   90.00
_cell.angle_beta   90.00
_cell.angle_gamma   90.00
#
_symmetry.space_group_name_H-M   'P 1'
#
loop_
_entity.id
_entity.type
_entity.pdbx_description
1 polymer ?
#
loop_
_entity_poly.entity_id
_entity_poly.type
_entity_poly.pdbx_seq_one_letter_code
_entity_poly.pdbx_strand_id
1 'polypeptide(L)'
;MAAEQTTLSYFAKRVDQLKQILHVIESNNKQLNHEKKNILEKQGSHLPDAQQKVVTVEANKTDTPKRLLPGLMIGESIDVAHLYKLSSSFAQQFKDLHQSKKNCYATREQKDKLKMQLSTKTKAKDHVTEKNLQLKARCRKLRIAYDALRVFEKDPLLGPTQAEAVIRALTRSNSMMSSRSGDVISSIFDDDDPSKEREAEMLLEYIEHFNELFEEGKYKDAAMHAASSPKGILRNCETLSRFRAIHARTGKLPPLLVYCEALISSVPAVGSPPDAETSLECVKSALSEDRLDLVMHWLLQERLTCSEPLGHLLYNYTQGKGAGIISKGLPLAEAVYTLVEAHIQAAVCMCKQGKVQAMMDYAINAEFEKDMYMGVLVACPSIALAEVLIQPRGPPGKPTLSVGTVVFELLQTENYAIGVQLLDRVYRSIQAENEKMYRTEARASKKLKTEQAKSRKTTRYSSWPSEQRTSAVSSATVPQSARARVVVKPVIRSTNVQARADAAKAVKISDLVKFSDFEVEDIGRITILYRMYIDVGEGKRQLTGPHLRTFP
;
A
#
# COMPACT_ATOMS: atom_id res chain seq x y z
N MET A 1 33.59 27.43 76.92
CA MET A 1 32.57 27.38 78.00
C MET A 1 31.46 28.42 77.83
N ALA A 2 31.73 29.72 77.63
CA ALA A 2 30.66 30.74 77.54
C ALA A 2 29.76 30.66 76.28
N ALA A 3 30.31 30.23 75.13
CA ALA A 3 29.56 30.14 73.88
C ALA A 3 28.59 28.94 73.80
N GLU A 4 28.79 27.90 74.61
CA GLU A 4 27.90 26.72 74.66
C GLU A 4 26.69 26.96 75.56
N GLN A 5 26.85 27.76 76.63
CA GLN A 5 25.76 28.16 77.51
C GLN A 5 24.74 29.08 76.80
N THR A 6 25.19 29.92 75.87
CA THR A 6 24.31 30.81 75.11
C THR A 6 23.48 30.05 74.08
N THR A 7 24.04 29.06 73.38
CA THR A 7 23.29 28.19 72.45
C THR A 7 22.25 27.35 73.16
N LEU A 8 22.58 26.77 74.33
CA LEU A 8 21.62 26.02 75.15
C LEU A 8 20.46 26.90 75.65
N SER A 9 20.74 28.16 76.01
CA SER A 9 19.71 29.15 76.35
C SER A 9 18.76 29.46 75.18
N TYR A 10 19.27 29.56 73.95
CA TYR A 10 18.42 29.73 72.77
C TYR A 10 17.53 28.52 72.49
N PHE A 11 18.06 27.30 72.64
CA PHE A 11 17.26 26.08 72.48
C PHE A 11 16.17 25.97 73.54
N ALA A 12 16.46 26.29 74.80
CA ALA A 12 15.46 26.31 75.87
C ALA A 12 14.33 27.31 75.58
N LYS A 13 14.66 28.55 75.19
CA LYS A 13 13.66 29.54 74.78
C LYS A 13 12.84 29.09 73.58
N ARG A 14 13.46 28.43 72.61
CA ARG A 14 12.76 27.91 71.43
C ARG A 14 11.81 26.77 71.79
N VAL A 15 12.20 25.90 72.72
CA VAL A 15 11.34 24.83 73.26
C VAL A 15 10.11 25.42 73.95
N ASP A 16 10.27 26.47 74.75
CA ASP A 16 9.14 27.12 75.43
C ASP A 16 8.20 27.83 74.44
N GLN A 17 8.75 28.51 73.43
CA GLN A 17 7.96 29.07 72.33
C GLN A 17 7.15 27.99 71.59
N LEU A 18 7.77 26.84 71.30
CA LEU A 18 7.09 25.74 70.62
C LEU A 18 5.98 25.14 71.47
N LYS A 19 6.19 24.97 72.79
CA LYS A 19 5.15 24.54 73.74
C LYS A 19 3.98 25.51 73.76
N GLN A 20 4.25 26.81 73.73
CA GLN A 20 3.21 27.84 73.72
C GLN A 20 2.38 27.80 72.43
N ILE A 21 3.04 27.61 71.27
CA ILE A 21 2.36 27.44 69.98
C ILE A 21 1.53 26.14 69.97
N LEU A 22 2.06 25.05 70.51
CA LEU A 22 1.35 23.77 70.59
C LEU A 22 0.05 23.90 71.39
N HIS A 23 0.10 24.60 72.52
CA HIS A 23 -1.08 24.85 73.37
C HIS A 23 -2.16 25.67 72.62
N VAL A 24 -1.76 26.68 71.84
CA VAL A 24 -2.70 27.46 71.01
C VAL A 24 -3.35 26.57 69.94
N ILE A 25 -2.56 25.71 69.28
CA ILE A 25 -3.07 24.77 68.27
C ILE A 25 -4.05 23.79 68.90
N GLU A 26 -3.75 23.24 70.08
CA GLU A 26 -4.64 22.33 70.79
C GLU A 26 -5.97 23.00 71.19
N SER A 27 -5.92 24.25 71.65
CA SER A 27 -7.12 25.04 71.97
C SER A 27 -7.99 25.26 70.73
N ASN A 28 -7.38 25.67 69.61
CA ASN A 28 -8.09 25.89 68.35
C ASN A 28 -8.68 24.59 67.80
N ASN A 29 -7.95 23.48 67.89
CA ASN A 29 -8.45 22.16 67.48
C ASN A 29 -9.66 21.72 68.32
N LYS A 30 -9.68 22.01 69.63
CA LYS A 30 -10.85 21.76 70.49
C LYS A 30 -12.06 22.60 70.04
N GLN A 31 -11.85 23.88 69.75
CA GLN A 31 -12.91 24.76 69.25
C GLN A 31 -13.47 24.29 67.91
N LEU A 32 -12.60 23.99 66.94
CA LEU A 32 -13.00 23.49 65.61
C LEU A 32 -13.74 22.15 65.70
N ASN A 33 -13.32 21.25 66.60
CA ASN A 33 -14.03 19.98 66.81
C ASN A 33 -15.41 20.20 67.44
N HIS A 34 -15.55 21.16 68.34
CA HIS A 34 -16.84 21.54 68.90
C HIS A 34 -17.76 22.13 67.82
N GLU A 35 -17.23 23.02 66.98
CA GLU A 35 -17.97 23.62 65.87
C GLU A 35 -18.38 22.57 64.82
N LYS A 36 -17.49 21.62 64.50
CA LYS A 36 -17.79 20.46 63.65
C LYS A 36 -18.92 19.61 64.24
N LYS A 37 -18.93 19.38 65.56
CA LYS A 37 -20.01 18.65 66.23
C LYS A 37 -21.34 19.42 66.16
N ASN A 38 -21.33 20.74 66.37
CA ASN A 38 -22.51 21.58 66.21
C ASN A 38 -23.05 21.57 64.77
N ILE A 39 -22.18 21.55 63.77
CA ILE A 39 -22.58 21.42 62.35
C ILE A 39 -23.18 20.04 62.08
N LEU A 40 -22.58 18.97 62.62
CA LEU A 40 -23.12 17.60 62.50
C LEU A 40 -24.45 17.43 63.22
N GLU A 41 -24.66 18.05 64.38
CA GLU A 41 -25.95 18.04 65.09
C GLU A 41 -27.02 18.84 64.32
N LYS A 42 -26.64 19.99 63.74
CA LYS A 42 -27.52 20.75 62.83
C LYS A 42 -27.87 19.97 61.56
N GLN A 43 -26.92 19.21 60.99
CA GLN A 43 -27.16 18.35 59.83
C GLN A 43 -27.91 17.05 60.18
N GLY A 44 -27.73 16.50 61.39
CA GLY A 44 -28.40 15.31 61.89
C GLY A 44 -29.90 15.53 62.15
N SER A 45 -30.32 16.77 62.41
CA SER A 45 -31.74 17.13 62.47
C SER A 45 -32.46 17.10 61.10
N HIS A 46 -31.73 16.88 60.00
CA HIS A 46 -32.27 16.81 58.65
C HIS A 46 -32.12 15.46 57.94
N LEU A 47 -31.56 14.42 58.56
CA LEU A 47 -31.62 13.05 58.05
C LEU A 47 -31.58 12.04 59.20
N PRO A 48 -32.70 11.33 59.44
CA PRO A 48 -32.80 10.02 58.83
C PRO A 48 -34.23 9.74 58.31
N ASP A 49 -34.43 9.79 56.99
CA ASP A 49 -35.55 9.08 56.34
C ASP A 49 -35.32 8.96 54.82
N ALA A 50 -34.13 8.50 54.45
CA ALA A 50 -33.80 8.18 53.05
C ALA A 50 -33.40 6.72 52.90
N GLN A 51 -34.19 5.80 53.47
CA GLN A 51 -34.26 4.40 53.07
C GLN A 51 -35.46 3.75 53.77
N GLN A 52 -36.40 3.25 52.97
CA GLN A 52 -37.54 2.40 53.33
C GLN A 52 -38.67 3.04 54.17
N LYS A 53 -39.56 3.75 53.46
CA LYS A 53 -40.98 3.80 53.84
C LYS A 53 -41.83 3.67 52.58
N VAL A 54 -42.08 2.42 52.20
CA VAL A 54 -43.33 2.04 51.52
C VAL A 54 -44.42 2.32 52.55
N VAL A 55 -45.01 3.52 52.49
CA VAL A 55 -46.14 3.87 53.35
C VAL A 55 -47.39 3.33 52.70
N THR A 56 -47.85 2.18 53.20
CA THR A 56 -49.28 1.86 53.26
C THR A 56 -49.98 3.04 53.93
N VAL A 57 -50.82 3.74 53.17
CA VAL A 57 -51.64 4.83 53.67
C VAL A 57 -52.76 4.23 54.50
N GLU A 58 -52.58 4.17 55.82
CA GLU A 58 -53.70 4.10 56.75
C GLU A 58 -54.22 5.50 57.01
N ALA A 59 -55.50 5.67 56.70
CA ALA A 59 -56.23 6.91 56.84
C ALA A 59 -56.34 7.30 58.32
N ASN A 60 -55.74 8.43 58.69
CA ASN A 60 -56.14 9.18 59.86
C ASN A 60 -56.53 10.60 59.46
N LYS A 61 -57.75 10.95 59.87
CA LYS A 61 -58.46 12.18 59.56
C LYS A 61 -57.86 13.37 60.32
N THR A 62 -58.20 14.54 59.79
CA THR A 62 -58.10 15.91 60.33
C THR A 62 -56.73 16.60 60.22
N ASP A 63 -56.51 17.30 59.11
CA ASP A 63 -56.47 18.77 59.13
C ASP A 63 -56.44 19.35 57.70
N THR A 64 -57.23 20.40 57.49
CA THR A 64 -57.34 21.14 56.22
C THR A 64 -55.97 21.63 55.71
N PRO A 65 -55.70 21.63 54.39
CA PRO A 65 -54.41 22.06 53.85
C PRO A 65 -54.30 23.60 53.91
N LYS A 66 -53.82 24.15 55.03
CA LYS A 66 -53.60 25.60 55.20
C LYS A 66 -52.15 26.01 54.93
N ARG A 67 -51.59 25.61 53.79
CA ARG A 67 -50.42 26.28 53.23
C ARG A 67 -50.62 26.49 51.74
N LEU A 68 -50.97 27.74 51.37
CA LEU A 68 -50.81 28.23 50.02
C LEU A 68 -49.35 28.06 49.61
N LEU A 69 -49.10 27.72 48.34
CA LEU A 69 -47.74 27.63 47.81
C LEU A 69 -47.03 28.98 48.06
N PRO A 70 -45.86 28.99 48.72
CA PRO A 70 -45.16 30.24 49.02
C PRO A 70 -44.95 31.08 47.75
N GLY A 71 -45.53 32.28 47.71
CA GLY A 71 -45.39 33.21 46.59
C GLY A 71 -46.54 33.24 45.58
N LEU A 72 -47.62 32.47 45.77
CA LEU A 72 -48.81 32.52 44.90
C LEU A 72 -49.94 33.38 45.50
N MET A 73 -50.54 34.26 44.70
CA MET A 73 -51.71 35.05 45.11
C MET A 73 -52.96 34.16 45.17
N ILE A 74 -53.95 34.51 46.00
CA ILE A 74 -55.18 33.71 46.20
C ILE A 74 -55.91 33.46 44.87
N GLY A 75 -55.97 34.45 43.96
CA GLY A 75 -56.58 34.30 42.63
C GLY A 75 -55.84 33.33 41.70
N GLU A 76 -54.51 33.31 41.78
CA GLU A 76 -53.64 32.44 40.96
C GLU A 76 -53.61 30.99 41.46
N SER A 77 -54.03 30.77 42.71
CA SER A 77 -54.15 29.45 43.35
C SER A 77 -55.45 28.72 43.03
N ILE A 78 -56.41 29.40 42.40
CA ILE A 78 -57.73 28.87 42.01
C ILE A 78 -57.81 28.69 40.49
N ASP A 79 -56.99 29.41 39.72
CA ASP A 79 -56.92 29.27 38.27
C ASP A 79 -56.16 27.99 37.86
N VAL A 80 -56.93 27.02 37.37
CA VAL A 80 -56.45 25.72 36.90
C VAL A 80 -55.43 25.86 35.76
N ALA A 81 -55.64 26.82 34.85
CA ALA A 81 -54.73 27.02 33.71
C ALA A 81 -53.37 27.56 34.16
N HIS A 82 -53.37 28.49 35.11
CA HIS A 82 -52.16 29.03 35.70
C HIS A 82 -51.37 27.97 36.48
N LEU A 83 -52.06 27.12 37.26
CA LEU A 83 -51.44 26.02 38.01
C LEU A 83 -50.80 24.97 37.09
N TYR A 84 -51.45 24.61 35.96
CA TYR A 84 -50.84 23.72 34.97
C TYR A 84 -49.59 24.32 34.32
N LYS A 85 -49.63 25.61 33.99
CA LYS A 85 -48.47 26.32 33.44
C LYS A 85 -47.30 26.37 34.44
N LEU A 86 -47.60 26.60 35.71
CA LEU A 86 -46.61 26.62 36.80
C LEU A 86 -45.99 25.22 37.01
N SER A 87 -46.83 24.17 37.02
CA SER A 87 -46.37 22.77 37.12
C SER A 87 -45.48 22.39 35.93
N SER A 88 -45.87 22.76 34.72
CA SER A 88 -45.06 22.54 33.53
C SER A 88 -43.74 23.32 33.57
N SER A 89 -43.74 24.55 34.09
CA SER A 89 -42.53 25.35 34.28
C SER A 89 -41.58 24.70 35.29
N PHE A 90 -42.09 24.20 36.42
CA PHE A 90 -41.27 23.48 37.40
C PHE A 90 -40.75 22.15 36.86
N ALA A 91 -41.54 21.42 36.08
CA ALA A 91 -41.10 20.19 35.42
C ALA A 91 -39.96 20.47 34.42
N GLN A 92 -40.06 21.57 33.69
CA GLN A 92 -39.01 22.01 32.77
C GLN A 92 -37.75 22.44 33.52
N GLN A 93 -37.87 23.28 34.56
CA GLN A 93 -36.74 23.67 35.41
C GLN A 93 -36.05 22.48 36.06
N PHE A 94 -36.82 21.47 36.49
CA PHE A 94 -36.26 20.24 37.05
C PHE A 94 -35.48 19.43 36.02
N LYS A 95 -36.02 19.30 34.78
CA LYS A 95 -35.29 18.66 33.68
C LYS A 95 -34.02 19.41 33.34
N ASP A 96 -34.09 20.73 33.24
CA ASP A 96 -32.95 21.59 32.93
C ASP A 96 -31.88 21.50 34.03
N LEU A 97 -32.28 21.51 35.31
CA LEU A 97 -31.36 21.30 36.44
C LEU A 97 -30.75 19.89 36.45
N HIS A 98 -31.54 18.86 36.15
CA HIS A 98 -31.04 17.49 36.10
C HIS A 98 -30.04 17.31 34.94
N GLN A 99 -30.34 17.90 33.78
CA GLN A 99 -29.48 17.88 32.60
C GLN A 99 -28.22 18.71 32.82
N SER A 100 -28.33 19.86 33.50
CA SER A 100 -27.19 20.67 33.95
C SER A 100 -26.32 19.90 34.94
N LYS A 101 -26.90 19.25 35.96
CA LYS A 101 -26.19 18.36 36.89
C LYS A 101 -25.43 17.25 36.16
N LYS A 102 -26.05 16.64 35.14
CA LYS A 102 -25.44 15.55 34.35
C LYS A 102 -24.32 16.03 33.44
N ASN A 103 -24.47 17.20 32.82
CA ASN A 103 -23.60 17.65 31.74
C ASN A 103 -22.52 18.65 32.18
N CYS A 104 -22.77 19.43 33.23
CA CYS A 104 -21.93 20.56 33.61
C CYS A 104 -21.16 20.35 34.93
N TYR A 105 -21.54 19.36 35.76
CA TYR A 105 -20.97 19.18 37.09
C TYR A 105 -20.37 17.78 37.27
N ALA A 106 -19.09 17.74 37.65
CA ALA A 106 -18.40 16.52 38.08
C ALA A 106 -18.51 16.35 39.60
N THR A 107 -18.50 15.10 40.08
CA THR A 107 -18.52 14.84 41.53
C THR A 107 -17.24 15.33 42.20
N ARG A 108 -17.35 15.74 43.47
CA ARG A 108 -16.20 16.22 44.25
C ARG A 108 -15.08 15.17 44.33
N GLU A 109 -15.44 13.89 44.46
CA GLU A 109 -14.50 12.77 44.49
C GLU A 109 -13.71 12.63 43.19
N GLN A 110 -14.37 12.77 42.03
CA GLN A 110 -13.69 12.73 40.73
C GLN A 110 -12.76 13.93 40.56
N LYS A 111 -13.19 15.13 40.98
CA LYS A 111 -12.35 16.33 40.99
C LYS A 111 -11.10 16.14 41.86
N ASP A 112 -11.27 15.60 43.07
CA ASP A 112 -10.16 15.36 44.00
C ASP A 112 -9.19 14.30 43.44
N LYS A 113 -9.71 13.23 42.82
CA LYS A 113 -8.89 12.22 42.12
C LYS A 113 -8.08 12.83 40.98
N LEU A 114 -8.70 13.63 40.12
CA LEU A 114 -8.02 14.31 39.01
C LEU A 114 -6.98 15.31 39.51
N LYS A 115 -7.26 16.05 40.59
CA LYS A 115 -6.30 16.97 41.22
C LYS A 115 -5.08 16.22 41.77
N MET A 116 -5.30 15.06 42.37
CA MET A 116 -4.24 14.16 42.86
C MET A 116 -3.38 13.65 41.69
N GLN A 117 -4.00 13.21 40.59
CA GLN A 117 -3.30 12.79 39.37
C GLN A 117 -2.53 13.92 38.70
N LEU A 118 -3.10 15.12 38.64
CA LEU A 118 -2.42 16.30 38.10
C LEU A 118 -1.17 16.59 38.92
N SER A 119 -1.29 16.62 40.25
CA SER A 119 -0.15 16.86 41.16
C SER A 119 0.97 15.82 41.00
N THR A 120 0.63 14.54 40.88
CA THR A 120 1.65 13.49 40.66
C THR A 120 2.32 13.62 39.30
N LYS A 121 1.56 13.93 38.24
CA LYS A 121 2.11 14.15 36.90
C LYS A 121 2.98 15.41 36.82
N THR A 122 2.59 16.50 37.48
CA THR A 122 3.41 17.72 37.56
C THR A 122 4.73 17.43 38.25
N LYS A 123 4.72 16.76 39.42
CA LYS A 123 5.97 16.36 40.11
C LYS A 123 6.85 15.45 39.26
N ALA A 124 6.25 14.51 38.53
CA ALA A 124 6.99 13.63 37.63
C ALA A 124 7.62 14.42 36.47
N LYS A 125 6.88 15.38 35.89
CA LYS A 125 7.40 16.31 34.88
C LYS A 125 8.60 17.07 35.43
N ASP A 126 8.45 17.70 36.59
CA ASP A 126 9.49 18.54 37.22
C ASP A 126 10.77 17.73 37.51
N HIS A 127 10.62 16.48 37.96
CA HIS A 127 11.75 15.57 38.18
C HIS A 127 12.47 15.19 36.88
N VAL A 128 11.71 14.94 35.82
CA VAL A 128 12.27 14.62 34.49
C VAL A 128 12.96 15.86 33.91
N THR A 129 12.38 17.04 34.05
CA THR A 129 12.99 18.30 33.57
C THR A 129 14.29 18.60 34.31
N GLU A 130 14.34 18.40 35.62
CA GLU A 130 15.56 18.57 36.43
C GLU A 130 16.66 17.58 35.98
N LYS A 131 16.32 16.30 35.82
CA LYS A 131 17.26 15.31 35.29
C LYS A 131 17.75 15.65 33.89
N ASN A 132 16.85 16.12 33.02
CA ASN A 132 17.19 16.52 31.67
C ASN A 132 18.17 17.71 31.69
N LEU A 133 17.92 18.73 32.52
CA LEU A 133 18.83 19.85 32.71
C LEU A 133 20.23 19.40 33.18
N GLN A 134 20.29 18.48 34.14
CA GLN A 134 21.56 17.91 34.62
C GLN A 134 22.30 17.12 33.52
N LEU A 135 21.58 16.33 32.73
CA LEU A 135 22.15 15.60 31.59
C LEU A 135 22.64 16.54 30.50
N LYS A 136 21.86 17.57 30.14
CA LYS A 136 22.26 18.63 29.20
C LYS A 136 23.55 19.31 29.67
N ALA A 137 23.64 19.67 30.95
CA ALA A 137 24.86 20.26 31.52
C ALA A 137 26.06 19.30 31.45
N ARG A 138 25.86 18.01 31.69
CA ARG A 138 26.91 16.99 31.57
C ARG A 138 27.37 16.80 30.12
N CYS A 139 26.44 16.72 29.18
CA CYS A 139 26.74 16.62 27.75
C CYS A 139 27.52 17.83 27.24
N ARG A 140 27.15 19.05 27.67
CA ARG A 140 27.90 20.28 27.36
C ARG A 140 29.36 20.18 27.84
N LYS A 141 29.59 19.78 29.10
CA LYS A 141 30.94 19.59 29.65
C LYS A 141 31.76 18.53 28.90
N LEU A 142 31.15 17.39 28.58
CA LEU A 142 31.79 16.32 27.80
C LEU A 142 32.16 16.78 26.39
N ARG A 143 31.30 17.57 25.75
CA ARG A 143 31.56 18.12 24.42
C ARG A 143 32.74 19.09 24.43
N ILE A 144 32.77 20.02 25.39
CA ILE A 144 33.88 20.96 25.56
C ILE A 144 35.20 20.21 25.77
N ALA A 145 35.18 19.15 26.58
CA ALA A 145 36.34 18.28 26.77
C ALA A 145 36.74 17.59 25.46
N TYR A 146 35.80 17.03 24.73
CA TYR A 146 36.04 16.36 23.44
C TYR A 146 36.64 17.31 22.39
N ASP A 147 36.09 18.51 22.24
CA ASP A 147 36.59 19.49 21.29
C ASP A 147 38.01 19.96 21.67
N ALA A 148 38.30 20.11 22.96
CA ALA A 148 39.66 20.42 23.44
C ALA A 148 40.66 19.31 23.10
N LEU A 149 40.27 18.04 23.23
CA LEU A 149 41.08 16.88 22.83
C LEU A 149 41.32 16.83 21.33
N ARG A 150 40.29 17.08 20.53
CA ARG A 150 40.38 17.10 19.07
C ARG A 150 41.31 18.20 18.56
N VAL A 151 41.35 19.35 19.24
CA VAL A 151 42.30 20.43 18.93
C VAL A 151 43.73 20.03 19.33
N PHE A 152 43.90 19.36 20.48
CA PHE A 152 45.20 18.86 20.94
C PHE A 152 45.81 17.81 19.99
N GLU A 153 45.00 16.88 19.46
CA GLU A 153 45.46 15.86 18.49
C GLU A 153 46.04 16.44 17.20
N LYS A 154 45.64 17.67 16.83
CA LYS A 154 46.12 18.34 15.62
C LYS A 154 47.48 18.99 15.79
N ASP A 155 47.90 19.33 17.02
CA ASP A 155 49.15 20.04 17.27
C ASP A 155 49.84 19.54 18.57
N PRO A 156 50.46 18.34 18.54
CA PRO A 156 50.95 17.67 19.75
C PRO A 156 52.30 18.20 20.25
N LEU A 157 53.04 18.95 19.43
CA LEU A 157 54.51 19.00 19.52
C LEU A 157 55.09 20.05 20.48
N LEU A 158 54.28 20.91 21.11
CA LEU A 158 54.73 21.85 22.14
C LEU A 158 53.63 22.25 23.16
N GLY A 159 52.55 21.47 23.24
CA GLY A 159 51.36 21.81 24.02
C GLY A 159 51.37 21.34 25.48
N PRO A 160 50.51 21.92 26.36
CA PRO A 160 50.26 21.39 27.70
C PRO A 160 49.71 19.96 27.62
N THR A 161 49.83 19.18 28.70
CA THR A 161 49.34 17.79 28.71
C THR A 161 47.87 17.70 28.31
N GLN A 162 47.45 16.55 27.76
CA GLN A 162 46.07 16.29 27.34
C GLN A 162 45.05 16.65 28.44
N ALA A 163 45.35 16.29 29.68
CA ALA A 163 44.50 16.61 30.84
C ALA A 163 44.43 18.12 31.10
N GLU A 164 45.54 18.84 30.97
CA GLU A 164 45.62 20.28 31.21
C GLU A 164 44.89 21.07 30.10
N ALA A 165 44.91 20.60 28.85
CA ALA A 165 44.14 21.19 27.75
C ALA A 165 42.62 21.13 28.03
N VAL A 166 42.13 19.98 28.52
CA VAL A 166 40.72 19.80 28.91
C VAL A 166 40.36 20.66 30.12
N ILE A 167 41.20 20.67 31.16
CA ILE A 167 40.97 21.50 32.37
C ILE A 167 40.91 22.98 32.00
N ARG A 168 41.81 23.43 31.12
CA ARG A 168 41.87 24.81 30.65
C ARG A 168 40.64 25.18 29.83
N ALA A 169 40.16 24.29 28.96
CA ALA A 169 38.93 24.49 28.19
C ALA A 169 37.68 24.54 29.09
N LEU A 170 37.56 23.63 30.05
CA LEU A 170 36.46 23.60 31.02
C LEU A 170 36.46 24.85 31.92
N THR A 171 37.63 25.27 32.41
CA THR A 171 37.77 26.47 33.23
C THR A 171 37.37 27.73 32.44
N ARG A 172 37.74 27.82 31.16
CA ARG A 172 37.33 28.92 30.28
C ARG A 172 35.84 28.92 29.99
N SER A 173 35.22 27.75 29.81
CA SER A 173 33.79 27.63 29.56
C SER A 173 32.91 27.97 30.77
N ASN A 174 33.46 27.84 31.98
CA ASN A 174 32.78 28.24 33.23
C ASN A 174 32.93 29.75 33.52
N SER A 175 33.82 30.46 32.80
CA SER A 175 33.95 31.91 32.94
C SER A 175 32.94 32.61 32.02
N MET A 176 32.23 33.58 32.55
CA MET A 176 31.21 34.37 31.84
C MET A 176 31.77 35.25 30.69
N MET A 177 33.06 35.14 30.35
CA MET A 177 33.75 35.98 29.34
C MET A 177 34.10 35.24 28.03
N SER A 178 33.58 34.04 27.78
CA SER A 178 33.81 33.32 26.51
C SER A 178 32.68 33.52 25.49
N SER A 179 32.48 34.76 25.05
CA SER A 179 31.37 35.13 24.14
C SER A 179 31.60 34.84 22.65
N ARG A 180 32.59 34.01 22.27
CA ARG A 180 32.91 33.75 20.85
C ARG A 180 32.87 32.28 20.42
N SER A 181 32.54 31.37 21.33
CA SER A 181 32.35 29.94 21.03
C SER A 181 30.97 29.42 21.46
N GLY A 182 30.01 30.33 21.65
CA GLY A 182 28.63 30.01 22.04
C GLY A 182 27.72 29.63 20.87
N ASP A 183 28.02 30.09 19.65
CA ASP A 183 27.12 29.98 18.50
C ASP A 183 26.89 28.55 17.99
N VAL A 184 27.81 27.62 18.25
CA VAL A 184 27.66 26.21 17.82
C VAL A 184 27.05 25.34 18.92
N ILE A 185 26.99 25.82 20.16
CA ILE A 185 26.59 25.03 21.34
C ILE A 185 25.13 25.27 21.74
N SER A 186 24.54 26.42 21.38
CA SER A 186 23.12 26.68 21.61
C SER A 186 22.22 25.72 20.82
N SER A 187 22.50 25.56 19.52
CA SER A 187 21.57 24.98 18.54
C SER A 187 21.19 23.49 18.70
N ILE A 188 21.78 22.75 19.66
CA ILE A 188 21.53 21.30 19.83
C ILE A 188 20.64 20.97 21.05
N PHE A 189 20.49 21.89 22.01
CA PHE A 189 19.75 21.59 23.27
C PHE A 189 18.63 22.59 23.61
N ASP A 190 18.26 23.44 22.65
CA ASP A 190 17.25 24.50 22.78
C ASP A 190 15.81 23.92 22.66
N ASP A 191 15.33 23.23 23.70
CA ASP A 191 13.89 22.92 23.84
C ASP A 191 13.09 24.12 24.38
N ASP A 192 13.77 25.11 24.99
CA ASP A 192 13.19 26.35 25.52
C ASP A 192 13.57 27.56 24.64
N ASP A 193 13.57 27.38 23.31
CA ASP A 193 13.72 28.50 22.38
C ASP A 193 12.38 29.24 22.24
N PRO A 194 12.27 30.53 22.59
CA PRO A 194 11.04 31.32 22.39
C PRO A 194 10.56 31.30 20.92
N SER A 195 11.46 30.99 19.98
CA SER A 195 11.14 30.81 18.56
C SER A 195 10.25 29.57 18.31
N LYS A 196 10.42 28.49 19.08
CA LYS A 196 9.63 27.25 18.97
C LYS A 196 8.26 27.38 19.61
N GLU A 197 8.16 28.09 20.73
CA GLU A 197 6.87 28.42 21.35
C GLU A 197 6.02 29.28 20.40
N ARG A 198 6.62 30.32 19.82
CA ARG A 198 5.97 31.16 18.80
C ARG A 198 5.58 30.37 17.54
N GLU A 199 6.40 29.40 17.14
CA GLU A 199 6.05 28.52 16.03
C GLU A 199 4.83 27.66 16.37
N ALA A 200 4.75 27.09 17.59
CA ALA A 200 3.59 26.32 18.02
C ALA A 200 2.32 27.17 18.07
N GLU A 201 2.40 28.41 18.57
CA GLU A 201 1.29 29.37 18.55
C GLU A 201 0.80 29.64 17.12
N MET A 202 1.73 29.92 16.19
CA MET A 202 1.39 30.14 14.78
C MET A 202 0.71 28.92 14.15
N LEU A 203 1.14 27.69 14.49
CA LEU A 203 0.49 26.47 13.98
C LEU A 203 -0.93 26.30 14.55
N LEU A 204 -1.16 26.67 15.82
CA LEU A 204 -2.48 26.62 16.44
C LEU A 204 -3.43 27.67 15.81
N GLU A 205 -2.99 28.92 15.66
CA GLU A 205 -3.75 29.96 14.96
C GLU A 205 -4.13 29.53 13.54
N TYR A 206 -3.22 28.84 12.85
CA TYR A 206 -3.47 28.34 11.50
C TYR A 206 -4.60 27.29 11.46
N ILE A 207 -4.67 26.41 12.46
CA ILE A 207 -5.73 25.39 12.60
C ILE A 207 -7.05 26.03 13.01
N GLU A 208 -7.03 27.00 13.91
CA GLU A 208 -8.22 27.75 14.33
C GLU A 208 -8.86 28.47 13.14
N HIS A 209 -8.05 29.19 12.36
CA HIS A 209 -8.56 29.88 11.17
C HIS A 209 -9.13 28.91 10.12
N PHE A 210 -8.54 27.72 9.98
CA PHE A 210 -9.13 26.67 9.14
C PHE A 210 -10.53 26.27 9.62
N ASN A 211 -10.70 26.06 10.93
CA ASN A 211 -11.99 25.68 11.50
C ASN A 211 -13.04 26.78 11.30
N GLU A 212 -12.69 28.05 11.50
CA GLU A 212 -13.56 29.20 11.24
C GLU A 212 -14.07 29.21 9.79
N LEU A 213 -13.17 29.13 8.81
CA LEU A 213 -13.54 29.10 7.39
C LEU A 213 -14.45 27.91 7.05
N PHE A 214 -14.22 26.77 7.71
CA PHE A 214 -14.99 25.55 7.50
C PHE A 214 -16.41 25.66 8.10
N GLU A 215 -16.55 26.25 9.29
CA GLU A 215 -17.84 26.51 9.96
C GLU A 215 -18.67 27.56 9.21
N GLU A 216 -18.01 28.59 8.67
CA GLU A 216 -18.66 29.60 7.81
C GLU A 216 -19.14 29.04 6.46
N GLY A 217 -18.75 27.81 6.10
CA GLY A 217 -19.09 27.19 4.83
C GLY A 217 -18.29 27.72 3.63
N LYS A 218 -17.19 28.45 3.87
CA LYS A 218 -16.26 28.95 2.84
C LYS A 218 -15.26 27.86 2.45
N TYR A 219 -15.76 26.74 1.92
CA TYR A 219 -14.95 25.55 1.66
C TYR A 219 -13.81 25.75 0.66
N LYS A 220 -13.95 26.69 -0.29
CA LYS A 220 -12.89 27.00 -1.25
C LYS A 220 -11.68 27.67 -0.56
N ASP A 221 -11.95 28.61 0.33
CA ASP A 221 -10.90 29.33 1.05
C ASP A 221 -10.27 28.41 2.10
N ALA A 222 -11.09 27.63 2.80
CA ALA A 222 -10.63 26.58 3.72
C ALA A 222 -9.72 25.55 3.02
N ALA A 223 -10.05 25.16 1.79
CA ALA A 223 -9.23 24.24 0.99
C ALA A 223 -7.86 24.84 0.64
N MET A 224 -7.82 26.09 0.17
CA MET A 224 -6.57 26.79 -0.15
C MET A 224 -5.70 27.00 1.09
N HIS A 225 -6.31 27.38 2.21
CA HIS A 225 -5.63 27.51 3.50
C HIS A 225 -5.05 26.16 3.96
N ALA A 226 -5.84 25.08 3.96
CA ALA A 226 -5.33 23.75 4.31
C ALA A 226 -4.19 23.27 3.39
N ALA A 227 -4.30 23.53 2.07
CA ALA A 227 -3.31 23.12 1.08
C ALA A 227 -1.97 23.86 1.21
N SER A 228 -1.99 25.09 1.71
CA SER A 228 -0.82 25.97 1.95
C SER A 228 -0.29 25.90 3.39
N SER A 229 -0.78 24.95 4.19
CA SER A 229 -0.45 24.86 5.60
C SER A 229 1.06 24.67 5.86
N PRO A 230 1.63 25.41 6.82
CA PRO A 230 3.03 25.26 7.21
C PRO A 230 3.28 23.85 7.71
N LYS A 231 4.43 23.26 7.34
CA LYS A 231 4.79 21.86 7.64
C LYS A 231 3.75 20.82 7.21
N GLY A 232 2.75 21.20 6.41
CA GLY A 232 1.65 20.32 6.01
C GLY A 232 0.73 19.90 7.16
N ILE A 233 0.61 20.68 8.24
CA ILE A 233 -0.20 20.30 9.42
C ILE A 233 -1.66 19.95 9.09
N LEU A 234 -2.23 20.56 8.03
CA LEU A 234 -3.61 20.32 7.57
C LEU A 234 -3.66 19.41 6.32
N ARG A 235 -2.53 18.89 5.85
CA ARG A 235 -2.43 17.92 4.74
C ARG A 235 -2.52 16.49 5.26
N ASN A 236 -3.55 16.18 6.03
CA ASN A 236 -3.72 14.90 6.71
C ASN A 236 -5.07 14.24 6.38
N CYS A 237 -5.21 12.96 6.72
CA CYS A 237 -6.44 12.20 6.45
C CYS A 237 -7.67 12.74 7.22
N GLU A 238 -7.47 13.44 8.33
CA GLU A 238 -8.56 14.05 9.10
C GLU A 238 -9.19 15.21 8.34
N THR A 239 -8.39 16.15 7.83
CA THR A 239 -8.85 17.27 6.99
C THR A 239 -9.59 16.75 5.76
N LEU A 240 -9.04 15.72 5.10
CA LEU A 240 -9.67 15.08 3.96
C LEU A 240 -11.03 14.47 4.33
N SER A 241 -11.12 13.79 5.48
CA SER A 241 -12.37 13.21 5.97
C SER A 241 -13.44 14.26 6.25
N ARG A 242 -13.04 15.45 6.75
CA ARG A 242 -13.95 16.58 6.95
C ARG A 242 -14.53 17.07 5.61
N PHE A 243 -13.70 17.25 4.59
CA PHE A 243 -14.18 17.63 3.25
C PHE A 243 -15.07 16.55 2.61
N ARG A 244 -14.76 15.27 2.84
CA ARG A 244 -15.55 14.14 2.36
C ARG A 244 -16.94 14.06 2.98
N ALA A 245 -17.10 14.48 4.24
CA ALA A 245 -18.40 14.47 4.92
C ALA A 245 -19.41 15.48 4.32
N ILE A 246 -18.93 16.47 3.56
CA ILE A 246 -19.78 17.51 2.99
C ILE A 246 -20.28 17.06 1.61
N HIS A 247 -21.61 17.01 1.47
CA HIS A 247 -22.25 16.74 0.20
C HIS A 247 -22.31 18.02 -0.66
N ALA A 248 -22.07 17.89 -1.95
CA ALA A 248 -22.14 19.02 -2.89
C ALA A 248 -23.56 19.61 -2.94
N ARG A 249 -23.67 20.94 -2.91
CA ARG A 249 -24.92 21.62 -3.27
C ARG A 249 -25.02 21.64 -4.80
N THR A 250 -26.22 21.39 -5.31
CA THR A 250 -26.54 21.32 -6.76
C THR A 250 -25.91 22.48 -7.53
N GLY A 251 -25.04 22.17 -8.51
CA GLY A 251 -24.42 23.13 -9.42
C GLY A 251 -23.05 23.69 -9.01
N LYS A 252 -22.51 23.33 -7.84
CA LYS A 252 -21.12 23.67 -7.45
C LYS A 252 -20.27 22.40 -7.38
N LEU A 253 -18.97 22.54 -7.70
CA LEU A 253 -18.00 21.45 -7.55
C LEU A 253 -18.02 20.91 -6.11
N PRO A 254 -17.90 19.59 -5.91
CA PRO A 254 -17.88 19.02 -4.58
C PRO A 254 -16.70 19.58 -3.76
N PRO A 255 -16.91 19.97 -2.48
CA PRO A 255 -15.86 20.52 -1.63
C PRO A 255 -14.60 19.65 -1.56
N LEU A 256 -14.76 18.32 -1.60
CA LEU A 256 -13.66 17.38 -1.67
C LEU A 256 -12.79 17.56 -2.92
N LEU A 257 -13.39 17.74 -4.09
CA LEU A 257 -12.64 17.97 -5.32
C LEU A 257 -11.91 19.32 -5.29
N VAL A 258 -12.54 20.35 -4.74
CA VAL A 258 -11.91 21.68 -4.56
C VAL A 258 -10.68 21.58 -3.65
N TYR A 259 -10.78 20.83 -2.54
CA TYR A 259 -9.64 20.54 -1.68
C TYR A 259 -8.53 19.79 -2.41
N CYS A 260 -8.87 18.75 -3.17
CA CYS A 260 -7.90 17.97 -3.95
C CYS A 260 -7.19 18.80 -5.01
N GLU A 261 -7.90 19.65 -5.76
CA GLU A 261 -7.31 20.59 -6.71
C GLU A 261 -6.33 21.54 -6.02
N ALA A 262 -6.70 22.12 -4.87
CA ALA A 262 -5.82 22.99 -4.10
C ALA A 262 -4.58 22.24 -3.58
N LEU A 263 -4.77 21.04 -3.04
CA LEU A 263 -3.73 20.20 -2.45
C LEU A 263 -2.66 19.79 -3.48
N ILE A 264 -3.09 19.43 -4.69
CA ILE A 264 -2.22 19.04 -5.80
C ILE A 264 -1.58 20.27 -6.44
N SER A 265 -2.31 21.40 -6.50
CA SER A 265 -1.76 22.67 -7.00
C SER A 265 -0.62 23.20 -6.13
N SER A 266 -0.63 22.92 -4.82
CA SER A 266 0.40 23.38 -3.89
C SER A 266 1.62 22.46 -3.77
N VAL A 267 1.63 21.27 -4.40
CA VAL A 267 2.79 20.33 -4.40
C VAL A 267 4.11 20.99 -4.80
N PRO A 268 4.20 21.85 -5.85
CA PRO A 268 5.45 22.51 -6.21
C PRO A 268 6.00 23.45 -5.12
N ALA A 269 5.11 24.04 -4.32
CA ALA A 269 5.50 24.96 -3.25
C ALA A 269 5.90 24.21 -1.97
N VAL A 270 5.23 23.09 -1.66
CA VAL A 270 5.50 22.26 -0.49
C VAL A 270 6.67 21.30 -0.73
N GLY A 271 6.90 20.89 -1.98
CA GLY A 271 7.96 19.98 -2.39
C GLY A 271 7.65 18.49 -2.18
N SER A 272 6.45 18.13 -1.74
CA SER A 272 6.04 16.74 -1.54
C SER A 272 4.62 16.43 -2.07
N PRO A 273 4.43 15.30 -2.79
CA PRO A 273 3.11 14.86 -3.21
C PRO A 273 2.27 14.41 -1.99
N PRO A 274 0.93 14.44 -2.12
CA PRO A 274 0.06 13.90 -1.08
C PRO A 274 0.25 12.39 -0.91
N ASP A 275 -0.07 11.88 0.28
CA ASP A 275 0.03 10.45 0.59
C ASP A 275 -0.79 9.57 -0.38
N ALA A 276 -0.49 8.27 -0.46
CA ALA A 276 -1.13 7.34 -1.39
C ALA A 276 -2.66 7.26 -1.17
N GLU A 277 -3.12 7.21 0.09
CA GLU A 277 -4.55 7.16 0.42
C GLU A 277 -5.27 8.46 0.02
N THR A 278 -4.62 9.60 0.28
CA THR A 278 -5.14 10.92 -0.10
C THR A 278 -5.18 11.10 -1.61
N SER A 279 -4.13 10.67 -2.31
CA SER A 279 -4.05 10.66 -3.78
C SER A 279 -5.18 9.83 -4.40
N LEU A 280 -5.46 8.65 -3.83
CA LEU A 280 -6.52 7.77 -4.28
C LEU A 280 -7.90 8.41 -4.13
N GLU A 281 -8.21 9.00 -2.98
CA GLU A 281 -9.51 9.64 -2.77
C GLU A 281 -9.68 10.87 -3.67
N CYS A 282 -8.61 11.61 -3.92
CA CYS A 282 -8.63 12.74 -4.85
C CYS A 282 -8.94 12.33 -6.29
N VAL A 283 -8.30 11.25 -6.77
CA VAL A 283 -8.61 10.73 -8.10
C VAL A 283 -10.03 10.17 -8.16
N LYS A 284 -10.49 9.48 -7.11
CA LYS A 284 -11.88 8.98 -7.03
C LYS A 284 -12.90 10.12 -7.13
N SER A 285 -12.66 11.22 -6.43
CA SER A 285 -13.50 12.43 -6.49
C SER A 285 -13.51 13.07 -7.88
N ALA A 286 -12.36 13.13 -8.56
CA ALA A 286 -12.29 13.66 -9.93
C ALA A 286 -13.01 12.75 -10.94
N LEU A 287 -12.90 11.42 -10.79
CA LEU A 287 -13.56 10.45 -11.66
C LEU A 287 -15.08 10.41 -11.46
N SER A 288 -15.59 10.65 -10.25
CA SER A 288 -17.04 10.75 -10.02
C SER A 288 -17.68 11.95 -10.74
N GLU A 289 -16.89 12.99 -11.01
CA GLU A 289 -17.30 14.17 -11.79
C GLU A 289 -16.96 14.03 -13.30
N ASP A 290 -16.60 12.82 -13.75
CA ASP A 290 -16.16 12.49 -15.12
C ASP A 290 -14.96 13.34 -15.62
N ARG A 291 -14.13 13.89 -14.71
CA ARG A 291 -12.97 14.74 -15.02
C ARG A 291 -11.69 13.95 -15.21
N LEU A 292 -11.66 13.02 -16.18
CA LEU A 292 -10.45 12.25 -16.51
C LEU A 292 -9.27 13.15 -16.93
N ASP A 293 -9.55 14.26 -17.65
CA ASP A 293 -8.51 15.18 -18.11
C ASP A 293 -7.74 15.82 -16.93
N LEU A 294 -8.41 16.02 -15.79
CA LEU A 294 -7.79 16.55 -14.57
C LEU A 294 -6.81 15.55 -13.96
N VAL A 295 -7.22 14.27 -13.88
CA VAL A 295 -6.36 13.19 -13.39
C VAL A 295 -5.15 12.98 -14.29
N MET A 296 -5.36 13.03 -15.61
CA MET A 296 -4.29 12.97 -16.60
C MET A 296 -3.28 14.11 -16.38
N HIS A 297 -3.76 15.34 -16.17
CA HIS A 297 -2.90 16.48 -15.87
C HIS A 297 -2.08 16.28 -14.58
N TRP A 298 -2.70 15.80 -13.51
CA TRP A 298 -2.04 15.56 -12.23
C TRP A 298 -0.95 14.48 -12.31
N LEU A 299 -1.20 13.40 -13.06
CA LEU A 299 -0.22 12.34 -13.29
C LEU A 299 0.94 12.79 -14.19
N LEU A 300 0.66 13.55 -15.26
CA LEU A 300 1.70 14.10 -16.13
C LEU A 300 2.64 15.08 -15.42
N GLN A 301 2.15 15.74 -14.37
CA GLN A 301 2.96 16.64 -13.55
C GLN A 301 3.66 15.94 -12.37
N GLU A 302 3.52 14.61 -12.25
CA GLU A 302 4.10 13.81 -11.15
C GLU A 302 3.70 14.32 -9.76
N ARG A 303 2.48 14.86 -9.62
CA ARG A 303 2.00 15.47 -8.36
C ARG A 303 1.15 14.53 -7.51
N LEU A 304 1.05 13.27 -7.89
CA LEU A 304 0.28 12.24 -7.19
C LEU A 304 1.22 11.12 -6.77
N THR A 305 0.99 10.58 -5.58
CA THR A 305 1.65 9.34 -5.17
C THR A 305 0.95 8.17 -5.85
N CYS A 306 1.65 7.54 -6.78
CA CYS A 306 1.15 6.38 -7.52
C CYS A 306 1.09 5.15 -6.60
N SER A 307 0.00 4.39 -6.68
CA SER A 307 -0.20 3.16 -5.91
C SER A 307 -0.97 2.13 -6.73
N GLU A 308 -0.86 0.86 -6.38
CA GLU A 308 -1.57 -0.21 -7.11
C GLU A 308 -3.10 0.00 -7.08
N PRO A 309 -3.74 0.35 -5.94
CA PRO A 309 -5.17 0.64 -5.90
C PRO A 309 -5.59 1.83 -6.80
N LEU A 310 -4.69 2.80 -7.01
CA LEU A 310 -4.93 3.91 -7.93
C LEU A 310 -4.99 3.43 -9.39
N GLY A 311 -4.08 2.53 -9.78
CA GLY A 311 -4.11 1.88 -11.09
C GLY A 311 -5.41 1.09 -11.30
N HIS A 312 -5.85 0.35 -10.29
CA HIS A 312 -7.11 -0.41 -10.32
C HIS A 312 -8.33 0.50 -10.50
N LEU A 313 -8.34 1.64 -9.82
CA LEU A 313 -9.39 2.64 -9.93
C LEU A 313 -9.51 3.18 -11.37
N LEU A 314 -8.39 3.54 -11.99
CA LEU A 314 -8.35 4.02 -13.37
C LEU A 314 -8.76 2.94 -14.36
N TYR A 315 -8.25 1.72 -14.19
CA TYR A 315 -8.61 0.58 -15.01
C TYR A 315 -10.11 0.29 -14.94
N ASN A 316 -10.69 0.24 -13.74
CA ASN A 316 -12.12 0.01 -13.53
C ASN A 316 -12.99 1.13 -14.12
N TYR A 317 -12.53 2.38 -14.03
CA TYR A 317 -13.23 3.52 -14.64
C TYR A 317 -13.35 3.38 -16.17
N THR A 318 -12.37 2.74 -16.84
CA THR A 318 -12.47 2.49 -18.29
C THR A 318 -13.48 1.41 -18.66
N GLN A 319 -13.88 0.53 -17.74
CA GLN A 319 -14.81 -0.56 -18.04
C GLN A 319 -16.19 0.00 -18.36
N GLY A 320 -16.73 -0.35 -19.53
CA GLY A 320 -18.08 0.06 -19.94
C GLY A 320 -18.25 1.53 -20.38
N LYS A 321 -17.16 2.31 -20.48
CA LYS A 321 -17.18 3.68 -21.03
C LYS A 321 -16.96 3.68 -22.55
N GLY A 322 -17.22 4.82 -23.19
CA GLY A 322 -17.02 4.98 -24.64
C GLY A 322 -15.55 4.88 -25.07
N ALA A 323 -15.31 4.53 -26.33
CA ALA A 323 -13.97 4.30 -26.89
C ALA A 323 -12.97 5.45 -26.66
N GLY A 324 -13.43 6.71 -26.65
CA GLY A 324 -12.58 7.88 -26.38
C GLY A 324 -12.07 7.99 -24.95
N ILE A 325 -12.80 7.44 -23.96
CA ILE A 325 -12.35 7.38 -22.56
C ILE A 325 -11.40 6.20 -22.38
N ILE A 326 -11.71 5.06 -23.00
CA ILE A 326 -10.86 3.86 -22.96
C ILE A 326 -9.47 4.15 -23.51
N SER A 327 -9.40 4.85 -24.66
CA SER A 327 -8.12 5.17 -25.31
C SER A 327 -7.22 6.09 -24.49
N LYS A 328 -7.79 6.94 -23.63
CA LYS A 328 -7.04 7.82 -22.71
C LYS A 328 -6.76 7.15 -21.36
N GLY A 329 -7.72 6.41 -20.83
CA GLY A 329 -7.65 5.86 -19.47
C GLY A 329 -6.77 4.61 -19.35
N LEU A 330 -6.77 3.72 -20.36
CA LEU A 330 -5.93 2.51 -20.32
C LEU A 330 -4.42 2.82 -20.30
N PRO A 331 -3.89 3.76 -21.12
CA PRO A 331 -2.50 4.17 -21.02
C PRO A 331 -2.16 4.85 -19.68
N LEU A 332 -3.13 5.53 -19.07
CA LEU A 332 -2.94 6.17 -17.78
C LEU A 332 -2.81 5.13 -16.66
N ALA A 333 -3.66 4.09 -16.68
CA ALA A 333 -3.55 2.96 -15.76
C ALA A 333 -2.23 2.19 -15.98
N GLU A 334 -1.83 1.96 -17.23
CA GLU A 334 -0.54 1.36 -17.60
C GLU A 334 0.62 2.14 -16.98
N ALA A 335 0.67 3.46 -17.15
CA ALA A 335 1.72 4.31 -16.60
C ALA A 335 1.81 4.19 -15.07
N VAL A 336 0.67 4.20 -14.37
CA VAL A 336 0.63 4.02 -12.91
C VAL A 336 1.15 2.65 -12.51
N TYR A 337 0.73 1.57 -13.19
CA TYR A 337 1.22 0.23 -12.87
C TYR A 337 2.70 0.05 -13.14
N THR A 338 3.24 0.66 -14.21
CA THR A 338 4.68 0.65 -14.49
C THR A 338 5.47 1.37 -13.41
N LEU A 339 4.97 2.50 -12.88
CA LEU A 339 5.61 3.23 -11.78
C LEU A 339 5.59 2.47 -10.45
N VAL A 340 4.58 1.64 -10.22
CA VAL A 340 4.42 0.85 -8.98
C VAL A 340 5.02 -0.56 -9.11
N GLU A 341 5.64 -0.87 -10.25
CA GLU A 341 6.21 -2.21 -10.56
C GLU A 341 5.15 -3.34 -10.53
N ALA A 342 3.88 -3.00 -10.75
CA ALA A 342 2.78 -3.96 -10.91
C ALA A 342 2.78 -4.52 -12.35
N HIS A 343 3.79 -5.32 -12.65
CA HIS A 343 4.14 -5.75 -14.01
C HIS A 343 3.02 -6.49 -14.76
N ILE A 344 2.31 -7.40 -14.10
CA ILE A 344 1.22 -8.19 -14.72
C ILE A 344 0.08 -7.25 -15.14
N GLN A 345 -0.31 -6.33 -14.25
CA GLN A 345 -1.39 -5.37 -14.47
C GLN A 345 -1.03 -4.39 -15.60
N ALA A 346 0.23 -3.93 -15.67
CA ALA A 346 0.73 -3.11 -16.76
C ALA A 346 0.65 -3.85 -18.11
N ALA A 347 1.11 -5.10 -18.15
CA ALA A 347 1.05 -5.95 -19.35
C ALA A 347 -0.39 -6.24 -19.80
N VAL A 348 -1.32 -6.45 -18.87
CA VAL A 348 -2.75 -6.61 -19.16
C VAL A 348 -3.33 -5.33 -19.79
N CYS A 349 -2.94 -4.15 -19.29
CA CYS A 349 -3.36 -2.87 -19.86
C CYS A 349 -2.84 -2.71 -21.30
N MET A 350 -1.57 -3.03 -21.56
CA MET A 350 -1.00 -3.00 -22.91
C MET A 350 -1.70 -3.97 -23.88
N CYS A 351 -2.04 -5.17 -23.42
CA CYS A 351 -2.78 -6.16 -24.21
C CYS A 351 -4.19 -5.67 -24.56
N LYS A 352 -4.90 -5.04 -23.60
CA LYS A 352 -6.24 -4.48 -23.84
C LYS A 352 -6.25 -3.27 -24.77
N GLN A 353 -5.13 -2.57 -24.88
CA GLN A 353 -4.92 -1.54 -25.91
C GLN A 353 -4.60 -2.12 -27.29
N GLY A 354 -4.39 -3.44 -27.41
CA GLY A 354 -3.95 -4.09 -28.64
C GLY A 354 -2.44 -4.01 -28.90
N LYS A 355 -1.65 -3.50 -27.95
CA LYS A 355 -0.20 -3.31 -28.07
C LYS A 355 0.56 -4.55 -27.59
N VAL A 356 0.28 -5.71 -28.17
CA VAL A 356 0.85 -7.00 -27.75
C VAL A 356 2.38 -7.04 -27.92
N GLN A 357 2.93 -6.43 -28.96
CA GLN A 357 4.38 -6.40 -29.18
C GLN A 357 5.10 -5.55 -28.13
N ALA A 358 4.57 -4.35 -27.82
CA ALA A 358 5.13 -3.50 -26.77
C ALA A 358 5.07 -4.17 -25.40
N MET A 359 4.01 -4.94 -25.12
CA MET A 359 3.94 -5.76 -23.91
C MET A 359 5.07 -6.77 -23.82
N MET A 360 5.41 -7.45 -24.92
CA MET A 360 6.53 -8.39 -24.91
C MET A 360 7.87 -7.71 -24.68
N ASP A 361 8.11 -6.56 -25.32
CA ASP A 361 9.34 -5.80 -25.12
C ASP A 361 9.46 -5.35 -23.65
N TYR A 362 8.34 -4.92 -23.05
CA TYR A 362 8.26 -4.62 -21.63
C TYR A 362 8.54 -5.85 -20.75
N ALA A 363 7.92 -6.99 -21.05
CA ALA A 363 8.09 -8.23 -20.29
C ALA A 363 9.52 -8.77 -20.33
N ILE A 364 10.23 -8.56 -21.44
CA ILE A 364 11.66 -8.88 -21.56
C ILE A 364 12.49 -7.97 -20.66
N ASN A 365 12.22 -6.65 -20.68
CA ASN A 365 12.95 -5.69 -19.86
C ASN A 365 12.68 -5.86 -18.36
N ALA A 366 11.47 -6.30 -18.00
CA ALA A 366 11.05 -6.58 -16.63
C ALA A 366 11.31 -8.04 -16.21
N GLU A 367 12.02 -8.83 -17.02
CA GLU A 367 12.43 -10.21 -16.74
C GLU A 367 11.28 -11.14 -16.30
N PHE A 368 10.17 -11.16 -17.06
CA PHE A 368 9.00 -11.96 -16.70
C PHE A 368 9.30 -13.46 -16.58
N GLU A 369 8.80 -14.04 -15.48
CA GLU A 369 8.75 -15.49 -15.31
C GLU A 369 7.59 -16.12 -16.09
N LYS A 370 7.66 -17.44 -16.27
CA LYS A 370 6.63 -18.23 -16.97
C LYS A 370 5.23 -17.95 -16.41
N ASP A 371 5.09 -17.90 -15.09
CA ASP A 371 3.82 -17.71 -14.41
C ASP A 371 3.22 -16.31 -14.63
N MET A 372 4.06 -15.29 -14.81
CA MET A 372 3.62 -13.94 -15.12
C MET A 372 3.00 -13.87 -16.52
N TYR A 373 3.62 -14.51 -17.52
CA TYR A 373 3.05 -14.62 -18.87
C TYR A 373 1.71 -15.38 -18.84
N MET A 374 1.60 -16.45 -18.05
CA MET A 374 0.35 -17.18 -17.88
C MET A 374 -0.72 -16.28 -17.23
N GLY A 375 -0.37 -15.52 -16.19
CA GLY A 375 -1.27 -14.59 -15.53
C GLY A 375 -1.85 -13.53 -16.48
N VAL A 376 -1.02 -12.98 -17.38
CA VAL A 376 -1.47 -12.04 -18.42
C VAL A 376 -2.41 -12.71 -19.42
N LEU A 377 -2.11 -13.95 -19.83
CA LEU A 377 -2.93 -14.72 -20.76
C LEU A 377 -4.31 -15.04 -20.19
N VAL A 378 -4.38 -15.41 -18.92
CA VAL A 378 -5.63 -15.68 -18.19
C VAL A 378 -6.46 -14.41 -18.04
N ALA A 379 -5.82 -13.28 -17.69
CA ALA A 379 -6.50 -12.01 -17.47
C ALA A 379 -7.00 -11.35 -18.77
N CYS A 380 -6.31 -11.56 -19.90
CA CYS A 380 -6.71 -11.03 -21.21
C CYS A 380 -6.52 -12.07 -22.33
N PRO A 381 -7.43 -13.07 -22.45
CA PRO A 381 -7.36 -14.08 -23.49
C PRO A 381 -7.49 -13.43 -24.88
N SER A 382 -6.42 -13.47 -25.66
CA SER A 382 -6.38 -12.93 -27.02
C SER A 382 -5.55 -13.83 -27.93
N ILE A 383 -6.03 -14.04 -29.15
CA ILE A 383 -5.30 -14.86 -30.13
C ILE A 383 -3.96 -14.24 -30.50
N ALA A 384 -3.91 -12.91 -30.62
CA ALA A 384 -2.68 -12.19 -30.93
C ALA A 384 -1.64 -12.35 -29.81
N LEU A 385 -2.09 -12.35 -28.54
CA LEU A 385 -1.23 -12.59 -27.40
C LEU A 385 -0.69 -14.02 -27.42
N ALA A 386 -1.57 -14.99 -27.58
CA ALA A 386 -1.20 -16.41 -27.59
C ALA A 386 -0.19 -16.73 -28.72
N GLU A 387 -0.40 -16.18 -29.92
CA GLU A 387 0.53 -16.33 -31.05
C GLU A 387 1.92 -15.77 -30.74
N VAL A 388 1.98 -14.59 -30.12
CA VAL A 388 3.25 -13.92 -29.82
C VAL A 388 4.04 -14.65 -28.73
N LEU A 389 3.37 -15.31 -27.77
CA LEU A 389 4.01 -16.10 -26.72
C LEU A 389 4.57 -17.44 -27.23
N ILE A 390 4.00 -17.97 -28.31
CA ILE A 390 4.40 -19.23 -28.96
C ILE A 390 5.53 -19.02 -29.98
N GLN A 391 5.67 -17.82 -30.53
CA GLN A 391 6.68 -17.55 -31.54
C GLN A 391 8.10 -17.56 -30.94
N PRO A 392 9.07 -18.24 -31.59
CA PRO A 392 10.47 -18.21 -31.16
C PRO A 392 11.07 -16.81 -31.38
N ARG A 393 11.73 -16.26 -30.35
CA ARG A 393 12.38 -14.94 -30.39
C ARG A 393 13.91 -15.09 -30.35
N GLY A 394 14.60 -14.49 -31.33
CA GLY A 394 16.07 -14.46 -31.43
C GLY A 394 16.72 -15.80 -31.84
N PRO A 395 18.02 -15.85 -32.19
CA PRO A 395 18.77 -17.10 -32.35
C PRO A 395 19.63 -17.38 -31.09
N PRO A 396 19.63 -18.59 -30.48
CA PRO A 396 18.82 -19.79 -30.77
C PRO A 396 17.41 -19.68 -30.14
N GLY A 397 16.38 -19.60 -30.98
CA GLY A 397 15.06 -19.12 -30.59
C GLY A 397 14.24 -20.14 -29.85
N LYS A 398 14.30 -20.08 -28.53
CA LYS A 398 13.36 -20.78 -27.65
C LYS A 398 12.03 -20.00 -27.61
N PRO A 399 10.87 -20.63 -27.76
CA PRO A 399 9.59 -19.96 -27.56
C PRO A 399 9.44 -19.58 -26.08
N THR A 400 8.76 -18.46 -25.80
CA THR A 400 8.53 -17.99 -24.44
C THR A 400 7.71 -19.00 -23.63
N LEU A 401 6.70 -19.61 -24.26
CA LEU A 401 5.88 -20.68 -23.70
C LEU A 401 5.69 -21.83 -24.70
N SER A 402 5.49 -23.05 -24.20
CA SER A 402 5.11 -24.18 -25.06
C SER A 402 3.65 -24.05 -25.49
N VAL A 403 3.34 -24.48 -26.72
CA VAL A 403 1.96 -24.45 -27.23
C VAL A 403 1.03 -25.29 -26.37
N GLY A 404 1.50 -26.43 -25.86
CA GLY A 404 0.74 -27.28 -24.95
C GLY A 404 0.27 -26.51 -23.71
N THR A 405 1.17 -25.78 -23.04
CA THR A 405 0.81 -24.99 -21.85
C THR A 405 -0.18 -23.86 -22.19
N VAL A 406 0.05 -23.12 -23.28
CA VAL A 406 -0.82 -22.00 -23.69
C VAL A 406 -2.23 -22.48 -24.05
N VAL A 407 -2.33 -23.56 -24.82
CA VAL A 407 -3.63 -24.14 -25.23
C VAL A 407 -4.35 -24.73 -24.02
N PHE A 408 -3.63 -25.48 -23.17
CA PHE A 408 -4.22 -26.04 -21.96
C PHE A 408 -4.84 -24.95 -21.10
N GLU A 409 -4.10 -23.87 -20.81
CA GLU A 409 -4.61 -22.77 -19.99
C GLU A 409 -5.82 -22.08 -20.62
N LEU A 410 -5.76 -21.77 -21.91
CA LEU A 410 -6.88 -21.14 -22.63
C LEU A 410 -8.14 -22.00 -22.62
N LEU A 411 -8.00 -23.33 -22.67
CA LEU A 411 -9.13 -24.27 -22.58
C LEU A 411 -9.73 -24.36 -21.17
N GLN A 412 -8.96 -24.04 -20.12
CA GLN A 412 -9.49 -23.94 -18.75
C GLN A 412 -10.28 -22.64 -18.51
N THR A 413 -10.02 -21.59 -19.31
CA THR A 413 -10.78 -20.33 -19.22
C THR A 413 -12.15 -20.42 -19.91
N GLU A 414 -13.06 -19.49 -19.56
CA GLU A 414 -14.37 -19.36 -20.23
C GLU A 414 -14.26 -19.09 -21.74
N ASN A 415 -13.09 -18.64 -22.22
CA ASN A 415 -12.82 -18.29 -23.61
C ASN A 415 -12.12 -19.42 -24.40
N TYR A 416 -12.52 -20.67 -24.16
CA TYR A 416 -11.97 -21.88 -24.82
C TYR A 416 -11.97 -21.81 -26.36
N ALA A 417 -12.87 -21.03 -26.96
CA ALA A 417 -12.91 -20.80 -28.40
C ALA A 417 -11.60 -20.23 -28.96
N ILE A 418 -10.89 -19.40 -28.18
CA ILE A 418 -9.61 -18.81 -28.58
C ILE A 418 -8.52 -19.90 -28.62
N GLY A 419 -8.51 -20.81 -27.65
CA GLY A 419 -7.59 -21.95 -27.62
C GLY A 419 -7.79 -22.89 -28.82
N VAL A 420 -9.05 -23.14 -29.20
CA VAL A 420 -9.39 -23.93 -30.40
C VAL A 420 -8.94 -23.22 -31.69
N GLN A 421 -9.17 -21.91 -31.80
CA GLN A 421 -8.71 -21.14 -32.96
C GLN A 421 -7.18 -21.13 -33.09
N LEU A 422 -6.46 -21.05 -31.96
CA LEU A 422 -5.01 -21.14 -31.94
C LEU A 422 -4.55 -22.51 -32.46
N LEU A 423 -5.15 -23.61 -31.99
CA LEU A 423 -4.84 -24.97 -32.48
C LEU A 423 -5.01 -25.10 -33.99
N ASP A 424 -6.10 -24.56 -34.55
CA ASP A 424 -6.33 -24.56 -36.01
C ASP A 424 -5.25 -23.77 -36.77
N ARG A 425 -4.83 -22.61 -36.25
CA ARG A 425 -3.76 -21.81 -36.86
C ARG A 425 -2.40 -22.50 -36.80
N VAL A 426 -2.05 -23.09 -35.66
CA VAL A 426 -0.79 -23.85 -35.51
C VAL A 426 -0.80 -25.07 -36.43
N TYR A 427 -1.90 -25.82 -36.49
CA TYR A 427 -2.04 -26.96 -37.39
C TYR A 427 -1.85 -26.56 -38.87
N ARG A 428 -2.52 -25.49 -39.31
CA ARG A 428 -2.36 -24.96 -40.67
C ARG A 428 -0.93 -24.48 -40.96
N SER A 429 -0.26 -23.86 -39.99
CA SER A 429 1.13 -23.44 -40.13
C SER A 429 2.05 -24.64 -40.37
N ILE A 430 1.88 -25.70 -39.57
CA ILE A 430 2.65 -26.96 -39.70
C ILE A 430 2.41 -27.59 -41.08
N GLN A 431 1.16 -27.64 -41.55
CA GLN A 431 0.85 -28.16 -42.89
C GLN A 431 1.52 -27.34 -44.00
N ALA A 432 1.45 -26.01 -43.92
CA ALA A 432 2.05 -25.12 -44.90
C ALA A 432 3.58 -25.24 -44.95
N GLU A 433 4.23 -25.44 -43.81
CA GLU A 433 5.67 -25.61 -43.72
C GLU A 433 6.14 -26.98 -44.24
N ASN A 434 5.40 -28.03 -43.93
CA ASN A 434 5.59 -29.35 -44.52
C ASN A 434 5.45 -29.32 -46.04
N GLU A 435 4.44 -28.62 -46.57
CA GLU A 435 4.30 -28.44 -48.02
C GLU A 435 5.48 -27.70 -48.66
N LYS A 436 6.04 -26.68 -47.98
CA LYS A 436 7.24 -25.97 -48.44
C LYS A 436 8.45 -26.90 -48.44
N MET A 437 8.63 -27.72 -47.40
CA MET A 437 9.70 -28.71 -47.30
C MET A 437 9.61 -29.75 -48.43
N TYR A 438 8.43 -30.34 -48.66
CA TYR A 438 8.25 -31.29 -49.77
C TYR A 438 8.49 -30.64 -51.14
N ARG A 439 8.15 -29.36 -51.30
CA ARG A 439 8.44 -28.60 -52.54
C ARG A 439 9.95 -28.33 -52.71
N THR A 440 10.70 -28.02 -51.66
CA THR A 440 12.15 -27.79 -51.74
C THR A 440 12.91 -29.09 -52.00
N GLU A 441 12.56 -30.19 -51.33
CA GLU A 441 13.13 -31.51 -51.59
C GLU A 441 12.82 -32.02 -53.00
N ALA A 442 11.61 -31.80 -53.50
CA ALA A 442 11.25 -32.11 -54.87
C ALA A 442 12.03 -31.28 -55.89
N ARG A 443 12.30 -29.99 -55.59
CA ARG A 443 13.15 -29.11 -56.42
C ARG A 443 14.62 -29.53 -56.38
N ALA A 444 15.16 -29.91 -55.21
CA ALA A 444 16.52 -30.42 -55.06
C ALA A 444 16.70 -31.75 -55.82
N SER A 445 15.73 -32.65 -55.71
CA SER A 445 15.70 -33.93 -56.44
C SER A 445 15.63 -33.74 -57.96
N LYS A 446 14.87 -32.74 -58.44
CA LYS A 446 14.85 -32.37 -59.87
C LYS A 446 16.18 -31.81 -60.34
N LYS A 447 16.82 -30.92 -59.55
CA LYS A 447 18.16 -30.39 -59.86
C LYS A 447 19.20 -31.50 -59.97
N LEU A 448 19.23 -32.42 -59.00
CA LEU A 448 20.14 -33.57 -59.00
C LEU A 448 19.94 -34.46 -60.24
N LYS A 449 18.69 -34.73 -60.63
CA LYS A 449 18.38 -35.51 -61.85
C LYS A 449 18.81 -34.79 -63.13
N THR A 450 18.65 -33.46 -63.21
CA THR A 450 19.13 -32.69 -64.37
C THR A 450 20.66 -32.65 -64.45
N GLU A 451 21.34 -32.62 -63.31
CA GLU A 451 22.80 -32.60 -63.21
C GLU A 451 23.40 -33.97 -63.57
N GLN A 452 22.77 -35.06 -63.10
CA GLN A 452 23.09 -36.44 -63.52
C GLN A 452 22.81 -36.67 -65.02
N ALA A 453 21.77 -36.06 -65.59
CA ALA A 453 21.48 -36.14 -67.03
C ALA A 453 22.50 -35.36 -67.88
N LYS A 454 23.02 -34.22 -67.38
CA LYS A 454 24.13 -33.48 -68.00
C LYS A 454 25.43 -34.29 -67.94
N SER A 455 25.74 -34.88 -66.79
CA SER A 455 26.92 -35.75 -66.61
C SER A 455 26.91 -36.97 -67.53
N ARG A 456 25.76 -37.64 -67.69
CA ARG A 456 25.62 -38.77 -68.63
C ARG A 456 25.77 -38.39 -70.10
N LYS A 457 25.47 -37.14 -70.48
CA LYS A 457 25.71 -36.64 -71.86
C LYS A 457 27.20 -36.37 -72.09
N THR A 458 27.94 -35.89 -71.09
CA THR A 458 29.39 -35.69 -71.18
C THR A 458 30.17 -37.02 -71.22
N THR A 459 29.75 -38.07 -70.52
CA THR A 459 30.43 -39.39 -70.57
C THR A 459 30.20 -40.15 -71.88
N ARG A 460 29.18 -39.80 -72.67
CA ARG A 460 28.88 -40.46 -73.95
C ARG A 460 29.76 -39.99 -75.12
N TYR A 461 30.52 -38.91 -74.93
CA TYR A 461 31.44 -38.37 -75.94
C TYR A 461 32.91 -38.77 -75.73
N SER A 462 33.25 -39.57 -74.70
CA SER A 462 34.64 -39.87 -74.34
C SER A 462 35.01 -41.35 -74.34
N SER A 463 34.40 -42.19 -75.20
CA SER A 463 34.82 -43.59 -75.34
C SER A 463 34.82 -44.06 -76.80
N TRP A 464 35.95 -43.88 -77.47
CA TRP A 464 36.40 -44.66 -78.63
C TRP A 464 37.75 -45.32 -78.26
N PRO A 465 38.02 -46.59 -78.61
CA PRO A 465 39.19 -47.31 -78.08
C PRO A 465 40.37 -47.31 -79.06
N SER A 466 41.60 -47.22 -78.53
CA SER A 466 42.83 -47.58 -79.24
C SER A 466 43.76 -48.36 -78.30
N GLU A 467 44.23 -49.49 -78.82
CA GLU A 467 44.98 -50.60 -78.21
C GLU A 467 46.41 -50.27 -77.76
N GLN A 468 47.04 -51.28 -77.13
CA GLN A 468 48.48 -51.53 -76.89
C GLN A 468 49.05 -51.00 -75.56
N ARG A 469 50.01 -51.64 -74.86
CA ARG A 469 50.54 -53.01 -74.70
C ARG A 469 51.54 -52.90 -73.52
N THR A 470 51.77 -53.98 -72.76
CA THR A 470 52.97 -54.27 -71.89
C THR A 470 53.25 -53.33 -70.70
N SER A 471 53.78 -53.69 -69.53
CA SER A 471 54.25 -54.92 -68.88
C SER A 471 54.68 -54.60 -67.43
N ALA A 472 54.66 -55.63 -66.57
CA ALA A 472 55.50 -55.86 -65.36
C ALA A 472 55.13 -55.15 -64.01
N VAL A 473 54.71 -55.94 -62.99
CA VAL A 473 55.47 -56.41 -61.77
C VAL A 473 55.44 -55.34 -60.65
N SER A 474 55.06 -55.53 -59.37
CA SER A 474 55.10 -56.66 -58.42
C SER A 474 54.21 -56.41 -57.18
N SER A 475 53.64 -57.51 -56.65
CA SER A 475 53.41 -57.89 -55.22
C SER A 475 52.82 -56.91 -54.19
N ALA A 476 51.67 -57.28 -53.60
CA ALA A 476 51.59 -57.77 -52.21
C ALA A 476 50.15 -58.16 -51.79
N THR A 477 49.96 -59.47 -51.64
CA THR A 477 49.29 -60.22 -50.55
C THR A 477 47.84 -59.91 -50.10
N VAL A 478 47.02 -60.96 -50.27
CA VAL A 478 45.63 -61.21 -49.87
C VAL A 478 45.60 -61.76 -48.41
N PRO A 479 44.51 -61.66 -47.62
CA PRO A 479 43.45 -62.70 -47.61
C PRO A 479 42.03 -62.08 -47.64
N GLN A 480 41.14 -62.42 -48.59
CA GLN A 480 40.25 -63.60 -48.67
C GLN A 480 39.19 -63.72 -47.56
N SER A 481 37.93 -63.44 -47.94
CA SER A 481 36.66 -64.09 -47.53
C SER A 481 35.53 -63.06 -47.61
N ALA A 482 34.38 -63.22 -48.27
CA ALA A 482 33.84 -64.23 -49.15
C ALA A 482 32.71 -63.55 -49.95
N ARG A 483 32.59 -63.88 -51.24
CA ARG A 483 31.46 -63.49 -52.10
C ARG A 483 30.61 -64.74 -52.32
N ALA A 484 29.34 -64.72 -51.92
CA ALA A 484 28.33 -65.66 -52.41
C ALA A 484 27.02 -64.87 -52.61
N ARG A 485 26.79 -64.44 -53.85
CA ARG A 485 25.70 -64.91 -54.74
C ARG A 485 24.30 -64.66 -54.19
N VAL A 486 23.75 -63.55 -54.68
CA VAL A 486 22.34 -63.34 -55.00
C VAL A 486 21.76 -64.59 -55.67
N VAL A 487 20.81 -65.24 -54.99
CA VAL A 487 19.84 -66.15 -55.59
C VAL A 487 18.52 -65.40 -55.65
N VAL A 488 18.06 -65.10 -56.87
CA VAL A 488 16.68 -64.67 -57.14
C VAL A 488 15.87 -65.90 -57.49
N LYS A 489 14.78 -66.16 -56.75
CA LYS A 489 13.53 -66.82 -57.18
C LYS A 489 12.51 -66.85 -56.00
N PRO A 490 11.20 -67.00 -56.23
CA PRO A 490 10.29 -65.93 -56.65
C PRO A 490 9.15 -65.70 -55.64
N VAL A 491 8.53 -64.52 -55.78
CA VAL A 491 7.11 -64.19 -55.51
C VAL A 491 6.29 -65.15 -54.63
N ILE A 492 5.99 -64.72 -53.39
CA ILE A 492 4.66 -64.87 -52.82
C ILE A 492 4.08 -63.45 -52.72
N ARG A 493 3.16 -63.14 -53.64
CA ARG A 493 2.23 -62.02 -53.49
C ARG A 493 1.31 -62.37 -52.34
N SER A 494 1.45 -61.68 -51.21
CA SER A 494 0.28 -61.39 -50.39
C SER A 494 0.33 -59.94 -49.94
N THR A 495 -0.82 -59.32 -50.13
CA THR A 495 -1.22 -57.96 -49.83
C THR A 495 -0.69 -57.45 -48.49
N ASN A 496 0.12 -56.41 -48.51
CA ASN A 496 0.16 -55.49 -47.38
C ASN A 496 0.38 -54.05 -47.84
N VAL A 497 -0.64 -53.52 -48.54
CA VAL A 497 -0.78 -52.09 -48.82
C VAL A 497 -0.89 -51.29 -47.50
N GLN A 498 -1.38 -51.94 -46.43
CA GLN A 498 -1.49 -51.38 -45.09
C GLN A 498 -0.12 -51.20 -44.42
N ALA A 499 0.76 -52.19 -44.44
CA ALA A 499 2.11 -52.07 -43.83
C ALA A 499 3.02 -51.05 -44.53
N ARG A 500 2.85 -50.79 -45.83
CA ARG A 500 3.55 -49.69 -46.53
C ARG A 500 2.94 -48.32 -46.22
N ALA A 501 1.63 -48.24 -46.01
CA ALA A 501 0.97 -47.02 -45.56
C ALA A 501 1.31 -46.69 -44.09
N ASP A 502 1.48 -47.71 -43.25
CA ASP A 502 1.85 -47.57 -41.84
C ASP A 502 3.35 -47.28 -41.67
N ALA A 503 4.23 -47.83 -42.51
CA ALA A 503 5.63 -47.41 -42.60
C ALA A 503 5.78 -45.98 -43.14
N ALA A 504 4.95 -45.55 -44.10
CA ALA A 504 4.93 -44.16 -44.59
C ALA A 504 4.32 -43.16 -43.58
N LYS A 505 3.46 -43.63 -42.65
CA LYS A 505 2.96 -42.84 -41.51
C LYS A 505 3.99 -42.79 -40.36
N ALA A 506 4.72 -43.86 -40.10
CA ALA A 506 5.77 -43.92 -39.08
C ALA A 506 7.02 -43.09 -39.46
N VAL A 507 7.39 -43.07 -40.75
CA VAL A 507 8.52 -42.26 -41.25
C VAL A 507 8.24 -40.75 -41.20
N LYS A 508 6.97 -40.32 -41.14
CA LYS A 508 6.60 -38.89 -40.96
C LYS A 508 6.79 -38.37 -39.53
N ILE A 509 6.85 -39.23 -38.51
CA ILE A 509 6.96 -38.82 -37.09
C ILE A 509 8.43 -38.54 -36.72
N SER A 510 9.38 -39.26 -37.32
CA SER A 510 10.82 -39.03 -37.10
C SER A 510 11.33 -37.75 -37.77
N ASP A 511 10.68 -37.29 -38.84
CA ASP A 511 11.07 -36.06 -39.56
C ASP A 511 10.54 -34.77 -38.88
N LEU A 512 9.59 -34.91 -37.94
CA LEU A 512 9.08 -33.84 -37.08
C LEU A 512 10.06 -33.40 -35.97
N VAL A 513 11.17 -34.15 -35.79
CA VAL A 513 12.17 -33.95 -34.72
C VAL A 513 13.13 -32.76 -35.01
N LYS A 514 12.94 -32.01 -36.09
CA LYS A 514 13.72 -30.78 -36.38
C LYS A 514 13.12 -29.51 -35.77
N PHE A 515 11.94 -29.59 -35.15
CA PHE A 515 11.42 -28.52 -34.31
C PHE A 515 11.99 -28.69 -32.91
N SER A 516 13.12 -28.04 -32.65
CA SER A 516 13.56 -27.77 -31.29
C SER A 516 12.40 -27.12 -30.52
N ASP A 517 12.06 -27.71 -29.37
CA ASP A 517 11.12 -27.26 -28.34
C ASP A 517 9.70 -27.86 -28.30
N PHE A 518 9.40 -28.88 -29.10
CA PHE A 518 8.27 -29.78 -28.80
C PHE A 518 8.79 -31.14 -28.37
N GLU A 519 8.51 -31.54 -27.13
CA GLU A 519 8.64 -32.95 -26.77
C GLU A 519 7.68 -33.75 -27.65
N VAL A 520 8.14 -34.87 -28.20
CA VAL A 520 7.40 -35.72 -29.15
C VAL A 520 6.00 -36.09 -28.62
N GLU A 521 5.83 -36.11 -27.30
CA GLU A 521 4.55 -36.30 -26.62
C GLU A 521 3.54 -35.16 -26.84
N ASP A 522 3.99 -33.91 -26.86
CA ASP A 522 3.12 -32.73 -27.00
C ASP A 522 2.49 -32.66 -28.39
N ILE A 523 3.26 -33.01 -29.43
CA ILE A 523 2.76 -33.08 -30.82
C ILE A 523 1.71 -34.20 -30.96
N GLY A 524 1.95 -35.34 -30.30
CA GLY A 524 1.00 -36.45 -30.24
C GLY A 524 -0.31 -36.04 -29.57
N ARG A 525 -0.24 -35.39 -28.40
CA ARG A 525 -1.40 -34.91 -27.64
C ARG A 525 -2.17 -33.83 -28.42
N ILE A 526 -1.49 -32.87 -29.03
CA ILE A 526 -2.10 -31.83 -29.87
C ILE A 526 -2.83 -32.44 -31.08
N THR A 527 -2.22 -33.42 -31.74
CA THR A 527 -2.82 -34.11 -32.89
C THR A 527 -4.06 -34.91 -32.48
N ILE A 528 -4.03 -35.55 -31.29
CA ILE A 528 -5.19 -36.26 -30.72
C ILE A 528 -6.31 -35.29 -30.38
N LEU A 529 -6.01 -34.17 -29.71
CA LEU A 529 -6.98 -33.13 -29.35
C LEU A 529 -7.64 -32.51 -30.59
N TYR A 530 -6.87 -32.20 -31.64
CA TYR A 530 -7.39 -31.66 -32.89
C TYR A 530 -8.27 -32.68 -33.64
N ARG A 531 -7.92 -33.98 -33.58
CA ARG A 531 -8.72 -35.05 -34.17
C ARG A 531 -10.04 -35.29 -33.41
N MET A 532 -10.00 -35.19 -32.08
CA MET A 532 -11.21 -35.20 -31.24
C MET A 532 -12.11 -33.99 -31.53
N TYR A 533 -11.54 -32.81 -31.78
CA TYR A 533 -12.29 -31.62 -32.19
C TYR A 533 -12.99 -31.80 -33.54
N ILE A 534 -12.30 -32.34 -34.54
CA ILE A 534 -12.90 -32.67 -35.86
C ILE A 534 -14.03 -33.70 -35.69
N ASP A 535 -13.83 -34.75 -34.89
CA ASP A 535 -14.85 -35.78 -34.64
C ASP A 535 -16.11 -35.22 -33.94
N VAL A 536 -15.97 -34.17 -33.12
CA VAL A 536 -17.09 -33.44 -32.49
C VAL A 536 -17.78 -32.51 -33.49
N GLY A 537 -17.02 -31.77 -34.31
CA GLY A 537 -17.55 -30.89 -35.34
C GLY A 537 -18.29 -31.62 -36.47
N GLU A 538 -17.90 -32.86 -36.77
CA GLU A 538 -18.60 -33.75 -37.72
C GLU A 538 -19.82 -34.48 -37.11
N GLY A 539 -20.20 -34.17 -35.87
CA GLY A 539 -21.38 -34.75 -35.21
C GLY A 539 -21.23 -36.22 -34.79
N LYS A 540 -20.00 -36.76 -34.75
CA LYS A 540 -19.75 -38.17 -34.41
C LYS A 540 -19.70 -38.43 -32.91
N ARG A 541 -19.56 -37.41 -32.05
CA ARG A 541 -19.70 -37.51 -30.58
C ARG A 541 -20.28 -36.23 -29.98
N GLN A 542 -21.33 -36.35 -29.16
CA GLN A 542 -21.86 -35.27 -28.32
C GLN A 542 -20.96 -35.09 -27.08
N LEU A 543 -20.38 -33.90 -26.89
CA LEU A 543 -19.68 -33.54 -25.65
C LEU A 543 -20.68 -32.92 -24.67
N THR A 544 -21.13 -33.71 -23.69
CA THR A 544 -21.70 -33.17 -22.45
C THR A 544 -20.56 -32.66 -21.56
N GLY A 545 -20.77 -31.50 -20.92
CA GLY A 545 -19.74 -30.67 -20.26
C GLY A 545 -18.84 -31.25 -19.15
N PRO A 546 -19.01 -32.45 -18.54
CA PRO A 546 -18.08 -32.88 -17.49
C PRO A 546 -16.76 -33.51 -18.00
N HIS A 547 -16.66 -33.91 -19.28
CA HIS A 547 -15.55 -34.76 -19.75
C HIS A 547 -14.24 -34.03 -20.08
N LEU A 548 -14.22 -32.70 -20.04
CA LEU A 548 -13.01 -31.89 -20.20
C LEU A 548 -12.23 -31.66 -18.90
N ARG A 549 -12.82 -31.99 -17.73
CA ARG A 549 -12.15 -31.85 -16.41
C ARG A 549 -11.29 -33.04 -16.02
N THR A 550 -11.28 -34.11 -16.80
CA THR A 550 -10.54 -35.34 -16.51
C THR A 550 -9.64 -35.69 -17.69
N PHE A 551 -8.61 -34.89 -17.91
CA PHE A 551 -7.42 -35.33 -18.63
C PHE A 551 -6.19 -34.76 -17.89
N PRO A 552 -5.29 -35.62 -17.39
CA PRO A 552 -4.10 -35.20 -16.67
C PRO A 552 -3.07 -34.52 -17.58
#